data_AF-A0A0F8XXT3-F1
#
_entry.id   AF-A0A0F8XXT3-F1
#
_cell.length_a   1.000
_cell.length_b   1.000
_cell.length_c   1.000
_cell.angle_alpha   90.00
_cell.angle_beta   90.00
_cell.angle_gamma   90.00
#
_symmetry.space_group_name_H-M   'P 1'
#
loop_
_entity.id
_entity.type
_entity.pdbx_description
1 polymer ?
#
loop_
_entity_poly.entity_id
_entity_poly.type
_entity_poly.pdbx_seq_one_letter_code
_entity_poly.pdbx_strand_id
1 'polypeptide(L)'
;MVTTKKAVEGLILKNDVHTLIIEGKNIEKEIIEKIIEVKTNPNKLRKFKENIETLLKVHYDWDIILKTLEKKYKEVILNNY
;
A
#
# COMPACT_ATOMS: atom_id res chain seq x y z
N MET A 1 -10.71 1.86 -0.96
CA MET A 1 -10.08 0.57 -1.30
C MET A 1 -10.09 -0.29 -0.05
N VAL A 2 -10.31 -1.60 -0.19
CA VAL A 2 -10.39 -2.55 0.93
C VAL A 2 -9.46 -3.70 0.60
N THR A 3 -8.67 -4.17 1.57
CA THR A 3 -7.70 -5.27 1.39
C THR A 3 -7.56 -6.09 2.66
N THR A 4 -6.88 -7.23 2.59
CA THR A 4 -6.61 -8.09 3.74
C THR A 4 -5.24 -7.81 4.34
N LYS A 5 -5.08 -8.10 5.64
CA LYS A 5 -3.80 -7.99 6.35
C LYS A 5 -2.68 -8.77 5.65
N LYS A 6 -2.98 -9.97 5.16
CA LYS A 6 -2.03 -10.82 4.43
C LYS A 6 -1.59 -10.21 3.09
N ALA A 7 -2.49 -9.54 2.37
CA ALA A 7 -2.17 -8.93 1.09
C ALA A 7 -1.28 -7.69 1.18
N VAL A 8 -1.19 -7.07 2.36
CA VAL A 8 -0.37 -5.86 2.59
C VAL A 8 0.89 -6.13 3.40
N GLU A 9 1.14 -7.39 3.74
CA GLU A 9 2.33 -7.79 4.49
C GLU A 9 3.59 -7.46 3.67
N GLY A 10 4.53 -6.74 4.28
CA GLY A 10 5.75 -6.26 3.62
C GLY A 10 5.58 -5.02 2.73
N LEU A 11 4.35 -4.53 2.54
CA LEU A 11 4.11 -3.29 1.79
C LEU A 11 4.17 -2.06 2.71
N ILE A 12 4.62 -0.93 2.16
CA ILE A 12 4.54 0.39 2.80
C ILE A 12 3.10 0.90 2.70
N LEU A 13 2.14 0.18 3.26
CA LEU A 13 0.71 0.48 3.14
C LEU A 13 0.08 0.51 4.54
N LYS A 14 -0.55 1.64 4.88
CA LYS A 14 -1.10 1.91 6.23
C LYS A 14 -2.63 1.88 6.24
N ASN A 15 -3.20 1.21 7.25
CA ASN A 15 -4.64 1.21 7.54
C ASN A 15 -5.13 2.64 7.79
N ASP A 16 -6.35 2.93 7.34
CA ASP A 16 -7.05 4.22 7.50
C ASP A 16 -6.35 5.45 6.89
N VAL A 17 -5.21 5.26 6.23
CA VAL A 17 -4.49 6.31 5.49
C VAL A 17 -4.57 6.03 3.99
N HIS A 18 -4.23 4.81 3.59
CA HIS A 18 -4.19 4.42 2.17
C HIS A 18 -5.36 3.49 1.83
N THR A 19 -5.71 2.59 2.74
CA THR A 19 -6.76 1.58 2.53
C THR A 19 -7.45 1.27 3.85
N LEU A 20 -8.54 0.52 3.77
CA LEU A 20 -9.11 -0.19 4.92
C LEU A 20 -8.60 -1.63 4.90
N ILE A 21 -7.95 -2.05 5.99
CA ILE A 21 -7.41 -3.40 6.18
C ILE A 21 -8.42 -4.24 6.97
N ILE A 22 -8.71 -5.42 6.44
CA ILE A 22 -9.50 -6.49 7.06
C ILE A 22 -8.52 -7.38 7.84
N GLU A 23 -8.80 -7.59 9.12
CA GLU A 23 -7.89 -8.28 10.05
C GLU A 23 -8.43 -9.62 10.56
N GLY A 24 -9.74 -9.92 10.42
CA GLY A 24 -10.38 -10.89 11.30
C GLY A 24 -11.38 -11.89 10.69
N LYS A 25 -11.76 -12.84 11.56
CA LYS A 25 -12.36 -14.17 11.31
C LYS A 25 -13.64 -14.22 10.47
N ASN A 26 -14.33 -13.10 10.26
CA ASN A 26 -15.59 -13.05 9.52
C ASN A 26 -15.52 -12.00 8.40
N ILE A 27 -14.83 -12.40 7.34
CA ILE A 27 -14.39 -11.55 6.22
C ILE A 27 -15.57 -10.82 5.56
N GLU A 28 -16.71 -11.50 5.40
CA GLU A 28 -17.88 -10.98 4.71
C GLU A 28 -18.47 -9.76 5.44
N LYS A 29 -18.62 -9.88 6.76
CA LYS A 29 -19.11 -8.79 7.60
C LYS A 29 -18.15 -7.59 7.59
N GLU A 30 -16.85 -7.84 7.74
CA GLU A 30 -15.83 -6.78 7.72
C GLU A 30 -15.81 -6.05 6.37
N ILE A 31 -15.91 -6.76 5.24
CA ILE A 31 -16.02 -6.14 3.91
C ILE A 31 -17.22 -5.20 3.84
N ILE A 32 -18.39 -5.66 4.27
CA ILE A 32 -19.63 -4.86 4.21
C ILE A 32 -19.49 -3.59 5.05
N GLU A 33 -18.99 -3.70 6.27
CA GLU A 33 -18.77 -2.56 7.17
C GLU A 33 -17.81 -1.55 6.56
N LYS A 34 -16.69 -2.00 5.99
CA LYS A 34 -15.71 -1.13 5.33
C LYS A 34 -16.24 -0.48 4.06
N ILE A 35 -17.08 -1.16 3.29
CA ILE A 35 -17.75 -0.55 2.10
C ILE A 35 -18.72 0.54 2.54
N ILE A 36 -19.53 0.30 3.58
CA ILE A 36 -20.47 1.29 4.12
C ILE A 36 -19.73 2.51 4.63
N GLU A 37 -18.62 2.32 5.36
CA GLU A 37 -17.76 3.38 5.87
C GLU A 37 -17.26 4.31 4.75
N VAL A 38 -16.82 3.74 3.62
CA VAL A 38 -16.37 4.52 2.46
C VAL A 38 -17.54 5.21 1.76
N LYS A 39 -18.66 4.52 1.58
CA LYS A 39 -19.84 5.05 0.88
C LYS A 39 -20.47 6.24 1.60
N THR A 40 -20.50 6.19 2.93
CA THR A 40 -21.07 7.24 3.77
C THR A 40 -20.13 8.44 3.97
N ASN A 41 -18.85 8.32 3.58
CA ASN A 41 -17.85 9.37 3.73
C ASN A 41 -17.08 9.66 2.42
N PRO A 42 -17.64 10.47 1.50
CA PRO A 42 -17.02 10.76 0.20
C PRO A 42 -15.66 11.48 0.34
N ASN A 43 -15.46 12.30 1.38
CA ASN A 43 -14.18 12.94 1.65
C ASN A 43 -13.08 11.93 1.98
N LYS A 44 -13.42 10.85 2.67
CA LYS A 44 -12.49 9.77 2.99
C LYS A 44 -12.03 9.04 1.73
N LEU A 45 -12.95 8.79 0.79
CA LEU A 45 -12.62 8.19 -0.50
C LEU A 45 -11.63 9.06 -1.30
N ARG A 46 -11.86 10.38 -1.35
CA ARG A 46 -10.95 11.32 -2.02
C ARG A 46 -9.56 11.29 -1.39
N LYS A 47 -9.47 11.36 -0.06
CA LYS A 47 -8.20 11.30 0.67
C LYS A 47 -7.45 9.99 0.41
N PHE A 48 -8.14 8.85 0.40
CA PHE A 48 -7.52 7.57 0.08
C PHE A 48 -6.91 7.55 -1.32
N LYS A 49 -7.62 8.12 -2.31
CA LYS A 49 -7.09 8.23 -3.67
C LYS A 49 -5.82 9.08 -3.72
N GLU A 50 -5.85 10.27 -3.12
CA GLU A 50 -4.68 11.18 -3.07
C GLU A 50 -3.47 10.53 -2.35
N ASN A 51 -3.72 9.84 -1.24
CA ASN A 51 -2.68 9.18 -0.47
C ASN A 51 -2.08 7.99 -1.21
N ILE A 52 -2.91 7.16 -1.87
CA ILE A 52 -2.41 6.04 -2.69
C ILE A 52 -1.60 6.57 -3.87
N GLU A 53 -2.08 7.57 -4.60
CA GLU A 53 -1.36 8.13 -5.74
C GLU A 53 0.00 8.68 -5.32
N THR A 54 0.08 9.35 -4.18
CA THR A 54 1.33 9.81 -3.60
C THR A 54 2.25 8.65 -3.24
N LEU A 55 1.72 7.63 -2.56
CA LEU A 55 2.49 6.45 -2.16
C LEU A 55 3.09 5.74 -3.37
N LEU A 56 2.30 5.55 -4.44
CA LEU A 56 2.75 4.90 -5.67
C LEU A 56 3.89 5.67 -6.34
N LYS A 57 3.76 6.99 -6.46
CA LYS A 57 4.80 7.85 -7.05
C LYS A 57 6.10 7.86 -6.26
N VAL A 58 6.02 7.78 -4.93
CA VAL A 58 7.22 7.90 -4.07
C VAL A 58 7.94 6.56 -3.90
N HIS A 59 7.19 5.46 -3.77
CA HIS A 59 7.77 4.18 -3.36
C HIS A 59 7.66 3.06 -4.40
N TYR A 60 6.74 3.16 -5.36
CA TYR A 60 6.43 2.10 -6.32
C TYR A 60 6.61 2.53 -7.78
N ASP A 61 7.38 3.60 -7.99
CA ASP A 61 7.80 4.01 -9.32
C ASP A 61 8.91 3.07 -9.82
N TRP A 62 8.70 2.48 -11.01
CA TRP A 62 9.62 1.51 -11.59
C TRP A 62 11.01 2.09 -11.84
N ASP A 63 11.12 3.37 -12.21
CA ASP A 63 12.41 4.00 -12.46
C ASP A 63 13.20 4.16 -11.14
N ILE A 64 12.51 4.46 -10.05
CA ILE A 64 13.12 4.53 -8.70
C ILE A 64 13.58 3.15 -8.25
N ILE A 65 12.74 2.12 -8.44
CA ILE A 65 13.05 0.73 -8.08
C ILE A 65 14.28 0.24 -8.86
N LEU A 66 14.30 0.45 -10.19
CA LEU A 66 15.40 0.02 -11.06
C LEU A 66 16.72 0.69 -10.68
N LYS A 67 16.72 2.01 -10.43
CA LYS A 67 17.90 2.75 -9.96
C LYS A 67 18.42 2.22 -8.62
N THR A 68 17.51 1.90 -7.70
CA THR A 68 17.86 1.36 -6.39
C THR A 68 18.48 -0.04 -6.51
N LEU A 69 17.91 -0.89 -7.36
CA LEU A 69 18.44 -2.23 -7.66
C LEU A 69 19.82 -2.16 -8.30
N GLU A 70 20.01 -1.29 -9.28
CA GLU A 70 21.32 -1.10 -9.93
C GLU A 70 22.39 -0.66 -8.93
N LYS A 71 22.06 0.30 -8.06
CA LYS A 71 22.96 0.74 -6.99
C LYS A 71 23.33 -0.41 -6.06
N LYS A 72 22.35 -1.19 -5.60
CA LYS A 72 22.56 -2.36 -4.74
C LYS A 72 23.42 -3.42 -5.41
N TYR A 73 23.19 -3.67 -6.70
CA TYR A 73 23.99 -4.62 -7.47
C TYR A 73 25.46 -4.18 -7.57
N LYS A 74 25.71 -2.90 -7.84
CA LYS A 74 27.07 -2.32 -7.83
C LYS A 74 27.73 -2.43 -6.46
N GLU A 75 27.03 -2.13 -5.37
CA GLU A 75 27.54 -2.28 -4.01
C GLU A 75 27.96 -3.73 -3.72
N VAL A 76 27.16 -4.71 -4.11
CA VAL A 76 27.46 -6.13 -3.90
C VAL A 76 28.67 -6.57 -4.72
N ILE A 77 28.77 -6.18 -5.99
CA ILE A 77 29.94 -6.53 -6.81
C ILE A 77 31.20 -5.87 -6.26
N LEU A 78 31.16 -4.57 -5.95
CA LEU A 78 32.32 -3.81 -5.52
C LEU A 78 32.82 -4.18 -4.12
N ASN A 79 31.95 -4.67 -3.23
CA ASN A 79 32.35 -5.12 -1.88
C ASN A 79 32.84 -6.58 -1.84
N ASN A 80 32.76 -7.32 -2.94
CA ASN A 80 33.27 -8.71 -3.06
C ASN A 80 34.64 -8.79 -3.77
N TYR A 81 35.29 -7.65 -4.02
CA TYR A 81 36.65 -7.49 -4.52
C TYR A 81 37.44 -6.58 -3.58
#